data_AF-A0A5C6V1C0-F1
#
_entry.id   AF-A0A5C6V1C0-F1
#
_cell.length_a   1.000
_cell.length_b   1.000
_cell.length_c   1.000
_cell.angle_alpha   90.00
_cell.angle_beta   90.00
_cell.angle_gamma   90.00
#
_symmetry.space_group_name_H-M   'P 1'
#
loop_
_entity.id
_entity.type
_entity.pdbx_description
1 polymer ?
#
loop_
_entity_poly.entity_id
_entity_poly.type
_entity_poly.pdbx_seq_one_letter_code
_entity_poly.pdbx_strand_id
1 'polypeptide(L)'
;MLEFTTFTLSSGLRVVHCPTNGAISNFGVVIDCGSRDETDAESGLAHFIEHTIFKGTQKRKAYHVLNRLDSVGGEINAYTGKEDTAIHSSFLNEYYERAIELTADILFNSSFPEKEIEKEKEVVIDEINSYLDSPSEQIFDDFEEQIFKGHPLANPILGSKQSVRSFKKTDIQQFIDKHYGINNMVLCSAGKINLKSLKRLLEKYFGHFTKEVELKNRKIPFAYQASHKESEKKTNQAHFILGSTAPNLFQENRPAVGLLNNILGGPGLNSHLNLYIREKYGIAYNIESHYTPYIDTGSFFIYLGTDFDQLKRSIRLINGVLGKLRNKKLGTLQLHQAKKQLIGHIALNQESNSSNMLNLAKSLLIFNKIESDEEVYRRIYSITSEEVLEAANLILDPKQLSSLTYL
;
A
#
# COMPACT_ATOMS: atom_id res chain seq x y z
N MET A 1 9.85 -22.60 -2.36
CA MET A 1 10.07 -21.56 -3.38
C MET A 1 8.86 -21.52 -4.26
N LEU A 2 8.25 -20.34 -4.40
CA LEU A 2 7.08 -20.17 -5.23
C LEU A 2 7.52 -20.16 -6.70
N GLU A 3 7.09 -21.16 -7.45
CA GLU A 3 7.18 -21.11 -8.91
C GLU A 3 6.20 -20.07 -9.42
N PHE A 4 6.65 -19.18 -10.29
CA PHE A 4 5.79 -18.23 -11.00
C PHE A 4 6.14 -18.25 -12.49
N THR A 5 5.16 -17.92 -13.32
CA THR A 5 5.34 -17.77 -14.77
C THR A 5 4.84 -16.39 -15.17
N THR A 6 5.62 -15.68 -15.98
CA THR A 6 5.18 -14.45 -16.64
C THR A 6 4.92 -14.71 -18.12
N PHE A 7 3.95 -14.01 -18.69
CA PHE A 7 3.68 -14.01 -20.13
C PHE A 7 2.92 -12.75 -20.51
N THR A 8 2.84 -12.48 -21.82
CA THR A 8 2.13 -11.34 -22.39
C THR A 8 1.01 -11.85 -23.28
N LEU A 9 -0.18 -11.25 -23.17
CA LEU A 9 -1.31 -11.53 -24.05
C LEU A 9 -1.08 -10.92 -25.44
N SER A 10 -1.88 -11.35 -26.42
CA SER A 10 -1.87 -10.76 -27.77
C SER A 10 -2.12 -9.24 -27.78
N SER A 11 -2.84 -8.74 -26.76
CA SER A 11 -3.09 -7.31 -26.57
C SER A 11 -1.90 -6.52 -26.03
N GLY A 12 -0.83 -7.16 -25.55
CA GLY A 12 0.27 -6.50 -24.85
C GLY A 12 0.14 -6.46 -23.32
N LEU A 13 -1.01 -6.88 -22.77
CA LEU A 13 -1.19 -7.00 -21.32
C LEU A 13 -0.26 -8.06 -20.72
N ARG A 14 0.50 -7.65 -19.71
CA ARG A 14 1.41 -8.51 -18.97
C ARG A 14 0.66 -9.29 -17.90
N VAL A 15 1.05 -10.55 -17.70
CA VAL A 15 0.44 -11.47 -16.75
C VAL A 15 1.51 -12.14 -15.91
N VAL A 16 1.26 -12.26 -14.60
CA VAL A 16 1.98 -13.16 -13.70
C VAL A 16 1.05 -14.23 -13.14
N HIS A 17 1.48 -15.49 -13.15
CA HIS A 17 0.74 -16.62 -12.62
C HIS A 17 1.58 -17.45 -11.63
N CYS A 18 1.02 -17.70 -10.45
CA CYS A 18 1.56 -18.59 -9.42
C CYS A 18 0.69 -19.85 -9.31
N PRO A 19 1.13 -21.01 -9.82
CA PRO A 19 0.42 -22.25 -9.60
C PRO A 19 0.35 -22.60 -8.11
N THR A 20 -0.84 -22.95 -7.64
CA THR A 20 -1.04 -23.46 -6.27
C THR A 20 -1.78 -24.80 -6.31
N ASN A 21 -1.65 -25.58 -5.24
CA ASN A 21 -2.33 -26.88 -5.11
C ASN A 21 -3.63 -26.80 -4.30
N GLY A 22 -3.97 -25.62 -3.78
CA GLY A 22 -5.15 -25.40 -2.94
C GLY A 22 -6.47 -25.45 -3.72
N ALA A 23 -7.58 -25.52 -2.98
CA ALA A 23 -8.94 -25.42 -3.54
C ALA A 23 -9.34 -23.98 -3.91
N ILE A 24 -8.63 -23.00 -3.34
CA ILE A 24 -8.86 -21.56 -3.52
C ILE A 24 -7.88 -21.03 -4.55
N SER A 25 -8.41 -20.22 -5.47
CA SER A 25 -7.69 -19.45 -6.46
C SER A 25 -7.94 -17.96 -6.26
N ASN A 26 -7.01 -17.15 -6.72
CA ASN A 26 -7.05 -15.71 -6.71
C ASN A 26 -6.78 -15.18 -8.11
N PHE A 27 -7.47 -14.10 -8.47
CA PHE A 27 -7.25 -13.37 -9.71
C PHE A 27 -7.43 -11.88 -9.46
N GLY A 28 -6.59 -11.06 -10.08
CA GLY A 28 -6.70 -9.62 -9.98
C GLY A 28 -5.95 -8.87 -11.05
N VAL A 29 -6.10 -7.55 -11.01
CA VAL A 29 -5.38 -6.57 -11.81
C VAL A 29 -4.78 -5.54 -10.87
N VAL A 30 -3.53 -5.18 -11.12
CA VAL A 30 -2.87 -4.04 -10.48
C VAL A 30 -2.65 -2.97 -11.54
N ILE A 31 -3.01 -1.75 -11.20
CA ILE A 31 -2.95 -0.56 -12.04
C ILE A 31 -1.93 0.38 -11.39
N ASP A 32 -0.97 0.89 -12.16
CA ASP A 32 0.02 1.87 -11.66
C ASP A 32 -0.66 3.24 -11.62
N CYS A 33 -1.62 3.37 -10.71
CA CYS A 33 -2.41 4.55 -10.47
C CYS A 33 -2.93 4.60 -9.04
N GLY A 34 -2.66 5.68 -8.33
CA GLY A 34 -3.24 5.94 -7.01
C GLY A 34 -3.53 7.42 -6.80
N SER A 35 -3.76 7.83 -5.55
CA SER A 35 -4.12 9.23 -5.25
C SER A 35 -3.03 10.25 -5.59
N ARG A 36 -1.76 9.82 -5.67
CA ARG A 36 -0.64 10.67 -6.10
C ARG A 36 -0.78 11.14 -7.55
N ASP A 37 -1.53 10.40 -8.36
CA ASP A 37 -1.65 10.66 -9.80
C ASP A 37 -2.85 11.54 -10.15
N GLU A 38 -3.56 12.01 -9.13
CA GLU A 38 -4.67 12.96 -9.21
C GLU A 38 -4.14 14.40 -9.38
N THR A 39 -4.90 15.22 -10.10
CA THR A 39 -4.80 16.68 -10.00
C THR A 39 -5.54 17.20 -8.76
N ASP A 40 -5.33 18.46 -8.38
CA ASP A 40 -6.04 19.07 -7.24
C ASP A 40 -7.57 19.01 -7.38
N ALA A 41 -8.09 19.05 -8.62
CA ALA A 41 -9.51 18.91 -8.90
C ALA A 41 -10.01 17.46 -8.84
N GLU A 42 -9.11 16.49 -8.94
CA GLU A 42 -9.39 15.05 -8.90
C GLU A 42 -9.10 14.45 -7.51
N SER A 43 -8.84 15.26 -6.48
CA SER A 43 -8.47 14.77 -5.15
C SER A 43 -9.51 13.81 -4.56
N GLY A 44 -9.15 12.54 -4.40
CA GLY A 44 -10.01 11.43 -3.95
C GLY A 44 -10.72 10.67 -5.06
N LEU A 45 -10.48 10.99 -6.33
CA LEU A 45 -11.17 10.39 -7.47
C LEU A 45 -10.74 8.94 -7.70
N ALA A 46 -9.48 8.58 -7.46
CA ALA A 46 -8.99 7.20 -7.59
C ALA A 46 -9.76 6.28 -6.62
N HIS A 47 -9.87 6.70 -5.35
CA HIS A 47 -10.65 6.01 -4.33
C HIS A 47 -12.15 6.00 -4.66
N PHE A 48 -12.69 7.10 -5.16
CA PHE A 48 -14.09 7.14 -5.58
C PHE A 48 -14.41 6.19 -6.75
N ILE A 49 -13.46 6.02 -7.67
CA ILE A 49 -13.58 5.04 -8.77
C ILE A 49 -13.60 3.63 -8.22
N GLU A 50 -12.76 3.31 -7.24
CA GLU A 50 -12.76 2.02 -6.55
C GLU A 50 -14.15 1.65 -6.01
N HIS A 51 -14.85 2.59 -5.37
CA HIS A 51 -16.21 2.37 -4.88
C HIS A 51 -17.23 2.18 -6.03
N THR A 52 -17.12 3.02 -7.05
CA THR A 52 -18.15 3.13 -8.10
C THR A 52 -18.03 2.06 -9.18
N ILE A 53 -16.85 1.44 -9.35
CA ILE A 53 -16.62 0.42 -10.38
C ILE A 53 -17.50 -0.82 -10.17
N PHE A 54 -17.91 -1.11 -8.93
CA PHE A 54 -18.80 -2.22 -8.60
C PHE A 54 -20.30 -1.92 -8.81
N LYS A 55 -20.67 -0.68 -9.10
CA LYS A 55 -22.08 -0.21 -9.05
C LYS A 55 -22.86 -0.43 -10.35
N GLY A 56 -22.21 -1.00 -11.36
CA GLY A 56 -22.91 -1.56 -12.52
C GLY A 56 -22.14 -1.43 -13.82
N THR A 57 -22.28 -2.44 -14.65
CA THR A 57 -21.71 -2.53 -15.99
C THR A 57 -22.80 -2.40 -17.06
N GLN A 58 -22.41 -2.32 -18.32
CA GLN A 58 -23.36 -2.36 -19.45
C GLN A 58 -24.28 -3.60 -19.42
N LYS A 59 -23.83 -4.70 -18.83
CA LYS A 59 -24.56 -5.98 -18.77
C LYS A 59 -25.18 -6.26 -17.40
N ARG A 60 -24.76 -5.57 -16.34
CA ARG A 60 -25.08 -5.90 -14.95
C ARG A 60 -25.42 -4.68 -14.12
N LYS A 61 -26.51 -4.76 -13.37
CA LYS A 61 -26.79 -3.82 -12.27
C LYS A 61 -25.87 -4.12 -11.08
N ALA A 62 -25.68 -3.16 -10.17
CA ALA A 62 -24.86 -3.32 -8.95
C ALA A 62 -25.07 -4.67 -8.24
N TYR A 63 -26.33 -5.03 -7.95
CA TYR A 63 -26.67 -6.29 -7.30
C TYR A 63 -26.19 -7.54 -8.07
N HIS A 64 -26.21 -7.51 -9.40
CA HIS A 64 -25.71 -8.62 -10.22
C HIS A 64 -24.18 -8.68 -10.27
N VAL A 65 -23.50 -7.53 -10.12
CA VAL A 65 -22.04 -7.47 -10.01
C VAL A 65 -21.60 -8.12 -8.70
N LEU A 66 -22.14 -7.64 -7.58
CA LEU A 66 -21.82 -8.13 -6.23
C LEU A 66 -22.12 -9.64 -6.09
N ASN A 67 -23.33 -10.07 -6.48
CA ASN A 67 -23.70 -11.48 -6.33
C ASN A 67 -23.01 -12.45 -7.31
N ARG A 68 -22.27 -11.97 -8.31
CA ARG A 68 -21.70 -12.86 -9.33
C ARG A 68 -20.72 -13.85 -8.70
N LEU A 69 -19.90 -13.40 -7.75
CA LEU A 69 -18.98 -14.24 -6.99
C LEU A 69 -19.55 -14.65 -5.62
N ASP A 70 -20.27 -13.76 -4.92
CA ASP A 70 -20.82 -14.08 -3.59
C ASP A 70 -21.75 -15.30 -3.63
N SER A 71 -22.54 -15.48 -4.70
CA SER A 71 -23.47 -16.61 -4.82
C SER A 71 -22.78 -17.98 -4.88
N VAL A 72 -21.46 -18.01 -5.00
CA VAL A 72 -20.64 -19.22 -5.03
C VAL A 72 -19.54 -19.21 -3.97
N GLY A 73 -19.68 -18.33 -2.97
CA GLY A 73 -18.72 -18.19 -1.87
C GLY A 73 -17.37 -17.60 -2.29
N GLY A 74 -17.31 -16.95 -3.45
CA GLY A 74 -16.16 -16.12 -3.82
C GLY A 74 -16.35 -14.69 -3.32
N GLU A 75 -15.26 -13.96 -3.21
CA GLU A 75 -15.24 -12.55 -2.84
C GLU A 75 -14.55 -11.73 -3.95
N ILE A 76 -14.93 -10.47 -4.08
CA ILE A 76 -14.24 -9.47 -4.89
C ILE A 76 -14.00 -8.24 -4.03
N ASN A 77 -12.81 -7.68 -4.14
CA ASN A 77 -12.40 -6.52 -3.39
C ASN A 77 -11.49 -5.63 -4.26
N ALA A 78 -11.29 -4.41 -3.81
CA ALA A 78 -10.33 -3.49 -4.37
C ALA A 78 -9.67 -2.68 -3.26
N TYR A 79 -8.57 -2.02 -3.59
CA TYR A 79 -8.00 -0.99 -2.73
C TYR A 79 -7.28 0.05 -3.58
N THR A 80 -7.19 1.25 -3.03
CA THR A 80 -6.46 2.38 -3.58
C THR A 80 -5.33 2.78 -2.64
N GLY A 81 -4.10 2.76 -3.13
CA GLY A 81 -2.93 3.33 -2.45
C GLY A 81 -2.55 4.69 -3.02
N LYS A 82 -1.41 5.22 -2.57
CA LYS A 82 -0.84 6.47 -3.12
C LYS A 82 -0.40 6.30 -4.58
N GLU A 83 0.16 5.16 -4.95
CA GLU A 83 0.78 4.94 -6.27
C GLU A 83 0.14 3.81 -7.09
N ASP A 84 -0.73 2.99 -6.48
CA ASP A 84 -1.32 1.83 -7.14
C ASP A 84 -2.77 1.60 -6.70
N THR A 85 -3.55 0.98 -7.58
CA THR A 85 -4.92 0.53 -7.33
C THR A 85 -4.99 -0.92 -7.76
N ALA A 86 -5.65 -1.77 -6.99
CA ALA A 86 -5.86 -3.16 -7.37
C ALA A 86 -7.31 -3.57 -7.25
N ILE A 87 -7.74 -4.44 -8.15
CA ILE A 87 -9.01 -5.17 -8.06
C ILE A 87 -8.64 -6.64 -8.01
N HIS A 88 -9.10 -7.36 -7.00
CA HIS A 88 -8.78 -8.77 -6.83
C HIS A 88 -9.96 -9.56 -6.29
N SER A 89 -9.89 -10.87 -6.48
CA SER A 89 -10.94 -11.79 -6.07
C SER A 89 -10.34 -13.10 -5.58
N SER A 90 -11.02 -13.73 -4.63
CA SER A 90 -10.70 -15.06 -4.08
C SER A 90 -11.90 -15.98 -4.30
N PHE A 91 -11.70 -17.19 -4.83
CA PHE A 91 -12.79 -18.07 -5.25
C PHE A 91 -12.35 -19.53 -5.35
N LEU A 92 -13.32 -20.47 -5.36
CA LEU A 92 -13.01 -21.89 -5.62
C LEU A 92 -12.54 -22.09 -7.07
N ASN A 93 -11.60 -23.01 -7.28
CA ASN A 93 -10.92 -23.24 -8.57
C ASN A 93 -11.86 -23.37 -9.79
N GLU A 94 -13.06 -23.93 -9.61
CA GLU A 94 -14.05 -24.09 -10.69
C GLU A 94 -14.65 -22.77 -11.21
N TYR A 95 -14.56 -21.69 -10.43
CA TYR A 95 -15.08 -20.36 -10.78
C TYR A 95 -14.03 -19.44 -11.42
N TYR A 96 -12.90 -19.98 -11.89
CA TYR A 96 -11.83 -19.22 -12.55
C TYR A 96 -12.33 -18.33 -13.69
N GLU A 97 -13.09 -18.91 -14.61
CA GLU A 97 -13.65 -18.17 -15.73
C GLU A 97 -14.61 -17.08 -15.25
N ARG A 98 -15.39 -17.35 -14.19
CA ARG A 98 -16.35 -16.41 -13.64
C ARG A 98 -15.66 -15.17 -13.06
N ALA A 99 -14.57 -15.35 -12.33
CA ALA A 99 -13.81 -14.25 -11.74
C ALA A 99 -13.10 -13.40 -12.82
N ILE A 100 -12.47 -14.04 -13.80
CA ILE A 100 -11.86 -13.35 -14.95
C ILE A 100 -12.90 -12.55 -15.73
N GLU A 101 -14.06 -13.15 -16.02
CA GLU A 101 -15.16 -12.54 -16.75
C GLU A 101 -15.72 -11.31 -16.01
N LEU A 102 -15.94 -11.43 -14.70
CA LEU A 102 -16.43 -10.34 -13.87
C LEU A 102 -15.42 -9.19 -13.79
N THR A 103 -14.14 -9.50 -13.56
CA THR A 103 -13.07 -8.50 -13.46
C THR A 103 -12.95 -7.70 -14.77
N ALA A 104 -12.97 -8.38 -15.92
CA ALA A 104 -12.95 -7.70 -17.22
C ALA A 104 -14.19 -6.82 -17.45
N ASP A 105 -15.38 -7.28 -17.03
CA ASP A 105 -16.62 -6.53 -17.19
C ASP A 105 -16.64 -5.26 -16.34
N ILE A 106 -16.20 -5.35 -15.08
CA ILE A 106 -16.08 -4.21 -14.16
C ILE A 106 -15.02 -3.22 -14.67
N LEU A 107 -13.86 -3.72 -15.11
CA LEU A 107 -12.75 -2.86 -15.50
C LEU A 107 -13.03 -2.07 -16.79
N PHE A 108 -13.71 -2.67 -17.77
CA PHE A 108 -13.85 -2.08 -19.11
C PHE A 108 -15.27 -1.67 -19.48
N ASN A 109 -16.30 -2.23 -18.84
CA ASN A 109 -17.70 -1.99 -19.21
C ASN A 109 -18.51 -1.35 -18.07
N SER A 110 -17.86 -0.78 -17.05
CA SER A 110 -18.55 -0.01 -16.02
C SER A 110 -19.34 1.15 -16.62
N SER A 111 -20.58 1.30 -16.18
CA SER A 111 -21.56 2.23 -16.75
C SER A 111 -21.76 3.50 -15.91
N PHE A 112 -21.27 3.49 -14.67
CA PHE A 112 -21.35 4.56 -13.67
C PHE A 112 -22.73 5.23 -13.62
N PRO A 113 -23.80 4.52 -13.19
CA PRO A 113 -25.14 5.09 -13.16
C PRO A 113 -25.20 6.30 -12.21
N GLU A 114 -25.76 7.43 -12.66
CA GLU A 114 -25.80 8.67 -11.87
C GLU A 114 -26.43 8.48 -10.48
N LYS A 115 -27.50 7.68 -10.40
CA LYS A 115 -28.16 7.36 -9.12
C LYS A 115 -27.26 6.61 -8.15
N GLU A 116 -26.32 5.80 -8.64
CA GLU A 116 -25.38 5.09 -7.79
C GLU A 116 -24.18 5.98 -7.43
N ILE A 117 -23.72 6.85 -8.34
CA ILE A 117 -22.71 7.89 -8.03
C ILE A 117 -23.18 8.75 -6.86
N GLU A 118 -24.40 9.29 -6.90
CA GLU A 118 -24.92 10.15 -5.83
C GLU A 118 -25.04 9.42 -4.48
N LYS A 119 -25.31 8.11 -4.48
CA LYS A 119 -25.29 7.30 -3.25
C LYS A 119 -23.87 7.10 -2.73
N GLU A 120 -22.93 6.74 -3.61
CA GLU A 120 -21.54 6.50 -3.21
C GLU A 120 -20.85 7.75 -2.70
N LYS A 121 -21.24 8.95 -3.17
CA LYS A 121 -20.76 10.21 -2.58
C LYS A 121 -21.05 10.27 -1.08
N GLU A 122 -22.26 9.94 -0.67
CA GLU A 122 -22.63 9.96 0.76
C GLU A 122 -21.87 8.89 1.54
N VAL A 123 -21.70 7.69 0.98
CA VAL A 123 -20.91 6.61 1.59
C VAL A 123 -19.46 7.05 1.84
N VAL A 124 -18.80 7.64 0.83
CA VAL A 124 -17.40 8.09 0.95
C VAL A 124 -17.30 9.32 1.87
N ILE A 125 -18.31 10.20 1.90
CA ILE A 125 -18.33 11.31 2.86
C ILE A 125 -18.45 10.81 4.29
N ASP A 126 -19.25 9.76 4.54
CA ASP A 126 -19.37 9.13 5.84
C ASP A 126 -18.07 8.42 6.26
N GLU A 127 -17.36 7.80 5.32
CA GLU A 127 -16.03 7.25 5.56
C GLU A 127 -15.02 8.34 5.93
N ILE A 128 -15.00 9.47 5.21
CA ILE A 128 -14.20 10.64 5.56
C ILE A 128 -14.56 11.14 6.97
N ASN A 129 -15.85 11.18 7.34
CA ASN A 129 -16.26 11.55 8.69
C ASN A 129 -15.70 10.59 9.74
N SER A 130 -15.85 9.29 9.51
CA SER A 130 -15.36 8.25 10.42
C SER A 130 -13.85 8.36 10.65
N TYR A 131 -13.09 8.64 9.59
CA TYR A 131 -11.64 8.84 9.67
C TYR A 131 -11.28 10.11 10.46
N LEU A 132 -11.97 11.23 10.21
CA LEU A 132 -11.79 12.49 10.95
C LEU A 132 -12.20 12.38 12.43
N ASP A 133 -13.13 11.48 12.76
CA ASP A 133 -13.55 11.17 14.12
C ASP A 133 -12.59 10.17 14.82
N SER A 134 -11.57 9.66 14.13
CA SER A 134 -10.55 8.74 14.64
C SER A 134 -9.16 9.42 14.67
N PRO A 135 -8.81 10.12 15.76
CA PRO A 135 -7.52 10.81 15.89
C PRO A 135 -6.29 9.91 15.70
N SER A 136 -6.38 8.63 16.07
CA SER A 136 -5.33 7.62 15.86
C SER A 136 -5.09 7.29 14.39
N GLU A 137 -6.07 7.51 13.53
CA GLU A 137 -5.94 7.29 12.09
C GLU A 137 -5.62 8.62 11.39
N GLN A 138 -6.37 9.68 11.69
CA GLN A 138 -6.18 11.02 11.11
C GLN A 138 -4.72 11.51 11.20
N ILE A 139 -4.02 11.22 12.29
CA ILE A 139 -2.65 11.69 12.50
C ILE A 139 -1.67 11.24 11.40
N PHE A 140 -1.93 10.10 10.74
CA PHE A 140 -1.07 9.63 9.65
C PHE A 140 -1.19 10.51 8.40
N ASP A 141 -2.42 10.82 7.98
CA ASP A 141 -2.66 11.70 6.83
C ASP A 141 -2.17 13.13 7.10
N ASP A 142 -2.50 13.71 8.26
CA ASP A 142 -2.04 15.06 8.63
C ASP A 142 -0.50 15.13 8.72
N PHE A 143 0.17 14.03 9.11
CA PHE A 143 1.63 13.94 9.13
C PHE A 143 2.24 13.76 7.73
N GLU A 144 1.64 12.94 6.87
CA GLU A 144 2.05 12.84 5.47
C GLU A 144 1.89 14.19 4.75
N GLU A 145 0.80 14.91 5.01
CA GLU A 145 0.57 16.26 4.50
C GLU A 145 1.68 17.21 4.96
N GLN A 146 2.10 17.10 6.23
CA GLN A 146 3.19 17.90 6.78
C GLN A 146 4.53 17.63 6.10
N ILE A 147 4.91 16.36 5.87
CA ILE A 147 6.23 16.01 5.31
C ILE A 147 6.29 16.14 3.78
N PHE A 148 5.15 16.04 3.08
CA PHE A 148 5.06 16.17 1.62
C PHE A 148 4.37 17.46 1.17
N LYS A 149 4.31 18.47 2.03
CA LYS A 149 3.58 19.73 1.77
C LYS A 149 3.83 20.27 0.35
N GLY A 150 2.76 20.49 -0.40
CA GLY A 150 2.80 21.02 -1.77
C GLY A 150 3.13 19.99 -2.85
N HIS A 151 3.17 18.70 -2.51
CA HIS A 151 3.39 17.59 -3.43
C HIS A 151 2.19 16.62 -3.39
N PRO A 152 1.79 15.95 -4.49
CA PRO A 152 0.61 15.07 -4.51
C PRO A 152 0.59 13.93 -3.49
N LEU A 153 1.75 13.49 -2.98
CA LEU A 153 1.81 12.51 -1.87
C LEU A 153 1.18 13.02 -0.56
N ALA A 154 1.12 14.34 -0.37
CA ALA A 154 0.44 14.97 0.77
C ALA A 154 -1.07 14.80 0.73
N ASN A 155 -1.66 14.52 -0.43
CA ASN A 155 -3.11 14.47 -0.56
C ASN A 155 -3.65 13.18 0.07
N PRO A 156 -4.70 13.26 0.89
CA PRO A 156 -5.36 12.08 1.46
C PRO A 156 -5.96 11.24 0.34
N ILE A 157 -5.93 9.91 0.49
CA ILE A 157 -6.47 8.98 -0.51
C ILE A 157 -7.98 9.20 -0.70
N LEU A 158 -8.69 9.50 0.39
CA LEU A 158 -10.13 9.77 0.39
C LEU A 158 -10.49 11.12 -0.26
N GLY A 159 -9.51 12.02 -0.45
CA GLY A 159 -9.74 13.39 -0.87
C GLY A 159 -10.47 14.22 0.20
N SER A 160 -11.35 15.11 -0.24
CA SER A 160 -12.11 16.00 0.64
C SER A 160 -13.62 15.87 0.39
N LYS A 161 -14.44 16.22 1.37
CA LYS A 161 -15.89 16.29 1.19
C LYS A 161 -16.30 17.19 0.01
N GLN A 162 -15.53 18.26 -0.24
CA GLN A 162 -15.80 19.19 -1.32
C GLN A 162 -15.52 18.55 -2.68
N SER A 163 -14.37 17.89 -2.84
CA SER A 163 -14.01 17.21 -4.09
C SER A 163 -14.97 16.05 -4.38
N VAL A 164 -15.26 15.20 -3.38
CA VAL A 164 -16.19 14.06 -3.52
C VAL A 164 -17.57 14.51 -4.00
N ARG A 165 -18.13 15.59 -3.41
CA ARG A 165 -19.43 16.14 -3.85
C ARG A 165 -19.42 16.62 -5.29
N SER A 166 -18.27 17.13 -5.75
CA SER A 166 -18.13 17.72 -7.09
C SER A 166 -18.05 16.68 -8.20
N PHE A 167 -17.66 15.44 -7.89
CA PHE A 167 -17.41 14.41 -8.88
C PHE A 167 -18.63 14.08 -9.73
N LYS A 168 -18.38 13.89 -11.03
CA LYS A 168 -19.35 13.52 -12.04
C LYS A 168 -18.86 12.28 -12.77
N LYS A 169 -19.80 11.62 -13.45
CA LYS A 169 -19.50 10.50 -14.36
C LYS A 169 -18.39 10.84 -15.37
N THR A 170 -18.37 12.07 -15.87
CA THR A 170 -17.35 12.53 -16.83
C THR A 170 -15.95 12.49 -16.25
N ASP A 171 -15.80 12.84 -14.97
CA ASP A 171 -14.50 12.91 -14.30
C ASP A 171 -13.95 11.50 -14.11
N ILE A 172 -14.82 10.57 -13.66
CA ILE A 172 -14.51 9.13 -13.58
C ILE A 172 -14.03 8.59 -14.95
N GLN A 173 -14.80 8.87 -16.01
CA GLN A 173 -14.50 8.35 -17.33
C GLN A 173 -13.18 8.92 -17.87
N GLN A 174 -12.93 10.22 -17.69
CA GLN A 174 -11.68 10.87 -18.08
C GLN A 174 -10.48 10.31 -17.32
N PHE A 175 -10.62 10.08 -16.01
CA PHE A 175 -9.56 9.51 -15.19
C PHE A 175 -9.21 8.08 -15.61
N ILE A 176 -10.23 7.22 -15.80
CA ILE A 176 -10.04 5.88 -16.34
C ILE A 176 -9.40 5.97 -17.73
N ASP A 177 -9.86 6.89 -18.58
CA ASP A 177 -9.35 7.01 -19.92
C ASP A 177 -7.87 7.44 -19.96
N LYS A 178 -7.43 8.19 -18.97
CA LYS A 178 -6.06 8.69 -18.81
C LYS A 178 -5.13 7.65 -18.18
N HIS A 179 -5.63 6.75 -17.34
CA HIS A 179 -4.78 5.91 -16.48
C HIS A 179 -4.92 4.40 -16.71
N TYR A 180 -6.03 3.92 -17.28
CA TYR A 180 -6.31 2.50 -17.42
C TYR A 180 -5.93 2.07 -18.84
N GLY A 181 -4.70 1.59 -18.98
CA GLY A 181 -4.15 1.12 -20.25
C GLY A 181 -3.27 -0.11 -20.07
N ILE A 182 -3.05 -0.85 -21.16
CA ILE A 182 -2.32 -2.14 -21.15
C ILE A 182 -0.88 -2.02 -20.65
N ASN A 183 -0.25 -0.87 -20.90
CA ASN A 183 1.11 -0.56 -20.50
C ASN A 183 1.20 -0.06 -19.05
N ASN A 184 0.05 0.23 -18.42
CA ASN A 184 -0.06 0.73 -17.05
C ASN A 184 -0.75 -0.27 -16.10
N MET A 185 -0.90 -1.54 -16.53
CA MET A 185 -1.55 -2.59 -15.75
C MET A 185 -0.81 -3.93 -15.86
N VAL A 186 -0.98 -4.77 -14.83
CA VAL A 186 -0.54 -6.16 -14.82
C VAL A 186 -1.68 -7.04 -14.30
N LEU A 187 -2.01 -8.10 -15.03
CA LEU A 187 -2.90 -9.14 -14.56
C LEU A 187 -2.13 -10.12 -13.68
N CYS A 188 -2.77 -10.60 -12.63
CA CYS A 188 -2.14 -11.49 -11.69
C CYS A 188 -3.08 -12.61 -11.26
N SER A 189 -2.51 -13.78 -11.04
CA SER A 189 -3.25 -15.02 -10.84
C SER A 189 -2.48 -15.94 -9.89
N ALA A 190 -3.14 -16.48 -8.86
CA ALA A 190 -2.56 -17.51 -8.00
C ALA A 190 -3.58 -18.62 -7.77
N GLY A 191 -3.34 -19.83 -8.25
CA GLY A 191 -4.38 -20.86 -8.22
C GLY A 191 -4.07 -22.15 -8.95
N LYS A 192 -4.95 -23.14 -8.80
CA LYS A 192 -4.84 -24.44 -9.47
C LYS A 192 -5.49 -24.39 -10.85
N ILE A 193 -4.77 -23.88 -11.84
CA ILE A 193 -5.19 -23.84 -13.25
C ILE A 193 -4.02 -24.17 -14.18
N ASN A 194 -4.28 -24.94 -15.25
CA ASN A 194 -3.26 -25.14 -16.28
C ASN A 194 -3.02 -23.84 -17.06
N LEU A 195 -1.76 -23.48 -17.26
CA LEU A 195 -1.34 -22.27 -17.98
C LEU A 195 -2.01 -22.10 -19.35
N LYS A 196 -2.22 -23.17 -20.12
CA LYS A 196 -2.91 -23.12 -21.43
C LYS A 196 -4.37 -22.69 -21.28
N SER A 197 -5.06 -23.20 -20.25
CA SER A 197 -6.44 -22.82 -19.95
C SER A 197 -6.54 -21.38 -19.47
N LEU A 198 -5.62 -20.95 -18.59
CA LEU A 198 -5.52 -19.57 -18.12
C LEU A 198 -5.32 -18.61 -19.30
N LYS A 199 -4.31 -18.86 -20.15
CA LYS A 199 -4.05 -18.06 -21.35
C LYS A 199 -5.29 -17.93 -22.22
N ARG A 200 -5.98 -19.04 -22.51
CA ARG A 200 -7.22 -19.01 -23.32
C ARG A 200 -8.31 -18.13 -22.70
N LEU A 201 -8.51 -18.21 -21.37
CA LEU A 201 -9.50 -17.37 -20.68
C LEU A 201 -9.10 -15.89 -20.72
N LEU A 202 -7.83 -15.58 -20.45
CA LEU A 202 -7.36 -14.20 -20.49
C LEU A 202 -7.41 -13.62 -21.89
N GLU A 203 -7.05 -14.37 -22.93
CA GLU A 203 -7.23 -13.92 -24.32
C GLU A 203 -8.70 -13.65 -24.66
N LYS A 204 -9.62 -14.52 -24.21
CA LYS A 204 -11.06 -14.34 -24.42
C LYS A 204 -11.59 -13.04 -23.81
N TYR A 205 -11.19 -12.69 -22.59
CA TYR A 205 -11.77 -11.56 -21.84
C TYR A 205 -10.93 -10.28 -21.85
N PHE A 206 -9.62 -10.36 -22.09
CA PHE A 206 -8.68 -9.23 -22.07
C PHE A 206 -7.92 -9.04 -23.38
N GLY A 207 -7.90 -10.03 -24.28
CA GLY A 207 -7.10 -10.00 -25.53
C GLY A 207 -7.56 -8.95 -26.56
N HIS A 208 -8.76 -8.40 -26.41
CA HIS A 208 -9.30 -7.36 -27.29
C HIS A 208 -9.03 -5.94 -26.78
N PHE A 209 -8.56 -5.78 -25.54
CA PHE A 209 -8.28 -4.47 -24.96
C PHE A 209 -6.83 -4.08 -25.25
N THR A 210 -6.63 -3.14 -26.18
CA THR A 210 -5.30 -2.73 -26.69
C THR A 210 -4.96 -1.27 -26.38
N LYS A 211 -5.78 -0.59 -25.58
CA LYS A 211 -5.58 0.83 -25.28
C LYS A 211 -4.32 1.02 -24.45
N GLU A 212 -3.39 1.81 -24.98
CA GLU A 212 -2.25 2.34 -24.23
C GLU A 212 -2.60 3.71 -23.63
N VAL A 213 -1.94 4.04 -22.52
CA VAL A 213 -2.01 5.35 -21.88
C VAL A 213 -0.63 5.98 -21.82
N GLU A 214 -0.56 7.29 -21.67
CA GLU A 214 0.71 7.98 -21.46
C GLU A 214 1.32 7.55 -20.10
N LEU A 215 2.57 7.09 -20.12
CA LEU A 215 3.27 6.73 -18.90
C LEU A 215 3.58 7.99 -18.09
N LYS A 216 3.36 7.89 -16.79
CA LYS A 216 3.43 9.04 -15.88
C LYS A 216 4.86 9.47 -15.66
N ASN A 217 5.07 10.78 -15.64
CA ASN A 217 6.30 11.37 -15.12
C ASN A 217 6.02 11.90 -13.70
N ARG A 218 6.15 11.02 -12.69
CA ARG A 218 5.98 11.40 -11.28
C ARG A 218 7.08 12.41 -10.91
N LYS A 219 6.67 13.52 -10.30
CA LYS A 219 7.60 14.57 -9.86
C LYS A 219 8.21 14.15 -8.53
N ILE A 220 9.52 14.32 -8.39
CA ILE A 220 10.20 14.12 -7.11
C ILE A 220 9.68 15.20 -6.13
N PRO A 221 9.36 14.85 -4.87
CA PRO A 221 8.99 15.84 -3.86
C PRO A 221 10.07 16.90 -3.67
N PHE A 222 9.65 18.11 -3.28
CA PHE A 222 10.54 19.21 -2.96
C PHE A 222 11.46 18.90 -1.77
N ALA A 223 12.46 19.76 -1.54
CA ALA A 223 13.37 19.64 -0.40
C ALA A 223 12.58 19.66 0.92
N TYR A 224 12.48 18.48 1.55
CA TYR A 224 11.87 18.29 2.84
C TYR A 224 12.52 19.18 3.91
N GLN A 225 11.69 19.73 4.80
CA GLN A 225 12.12 20.53 5.95
C GLN A 225 11.44 20.01 7.21
N ALA A 226 12.23 19.73 8.24
CA ALA A 226 11.73 19.30 9.52
C ALA A 226 10.80 20.37 10.13
N SER A 227 9.66 19.94 10.64
CA SER A 227 8.68 20.79 11.31
C SER A 227 8.07 20.08 12.50
N HIS A 228 7.74 20.84 13.55
CA HIS A 228 7.16 20.31 14.77
C HIS A 228 5.84 21.03 15.03
N LYS A 229 4.75 20.27 15.14
CA LYS A 229 3.41 20.82 15.36
C LYS A 229 2.74 20.10 16.52
N GLU A 230 1.90 20.85 17.23
CA GLU A 230 0.95 20.34 18.19
C GLU A 230 -0.44 20.84 17.78
N SER A 231 -1.44 19.98 17.88
CA SER A 231 -2.83 20.30 17.60
C SER A 231 -3.69 19.84 18.76
N GLU A 232 -4.55 20.72 19.26
CA GLU A 232 -5.59 20.34 20.21
C GLU A 232 -6.70 19.60 19.45
N LYS A 233 -7.03 18.38 19.91
CA LYS A 233 -8.06 17.51 19.34
C LYS A 233 -8.88 16.93 20.49
N LYS A 234 -10.12 16.52 20.22
CA LYS A 234 -10.94 15.85 21.24
C LYS A 234 -10.55 14.37 21.32
N THR A 235 -9.52 14.05 22.11
CA THR A 235 -9.01 12.69 22.26
C THR A 235 -9.00 12.26 23.73
N ASN A 236 -8.96 10.95 23.97
CA ASN A 236 -8.81 10.38 25.32
C ASN A 236 -7.35 10.06 25.67
N GLN A 237 -6.45 10.14 24.68
CA GLN A 237 -5.02 9.85 24.80
C GLN A 237 -4.22 10.81 23.92
N ALA A 238 -2.96 11.03 24.25
CA ALA A 238 -2.05 11.74 23.37
C ALA A 238 -1.66 10.84 22.20
N HIS A 239 -1.73 11.38 20.99
CA HIS A 239 -1.20 10.73 19.78
C HIS A 239 0.04 11.50 19.34
N PHE A 240 1.12 10.77 19.06
CA PHE A 240 2.38 11.37 18.66
C PHE A 240 2.97 10.59 17.50
N ILE A 241 3.36 11.31 16.45
CA ILE A 241 4.07 10.76 15.31
C ILE A 241 5.36 11.54 15.08
N LEU A 242 6.44 10.80 14.81
CA LEU A 242 7.79 11.34 14.59
C LEU A 242 8.42 10.66 13.38
N GLY A 243 8.85 11.41 12.38
CA GLY A 243 9.28 10.83 11.12
C GLY A 243 9.88 11.81 10.15
N SER A 244 10.21 11.36 8.94
CA SER A 244 10.72 12.19 7.86
C SER A 244 10.55 11.48 6.52
N THR A 245 10.99 12.12 5.43
CA THR A 245 11.18 11.42 4.16
C THR A 245 12.27 10.36 4.29
N ALA A 246 12.12 9.25 3.58
CA ALA A 246 13.01 8.09 3.62
C ALA A 246 13.49 7.70 2.22
N PRO A 247 14.43 6.76 2.11
CA PRO A 247 14.83 6.20 0.82
C PRO A 247 13.68 5.71 -0.04
N ASN A 248 13.86 5.87 -1.35
CA ASN A 248 12.89 5.43 -2.34
C ASN A 248 13.09 3.97 -2.74
N LEU A 249 12.18 3.48 -3.56
CA LEU A 249 12.12 2.09 -3.98
C LEU A 249 13.38 1.59 -4.71
N PHE A 250 14.11 2.50 -5.40
CA PHE A 250 15.28 2.19 -6.21
C PHE A 250 16.62 2.48 -5.51
N GLN A 251 16.62 3.07 -4.31
CA GLN A 251 17.86 3.36 -3.59
C GLN A 251 18.50 2.09 -3.01
N GLU A 252 19.83 1.99 -3.10
CA GLU A 252 20.61 0.82 -2.68
C GLU A 252 20.51 0.51 -1.18
N ASN A 253 20.37 1.55 -0.35
CA ASN A 253 20.24 1.44 1.11
C ASN A 253 18.84 1.01 1.59
N ARG A 254 17.84 0.91 0.69
CA ARG A 254 16.46 0.52 1.04
C ARG A 254 16.36 -0.77 1.87
N PRO A 255 17.10 -1.87 1.55
CA PRO A 255 17.04 -3.09 2.36
C PRO A 255 17.55 -2.87 3.79
N ALA A 256 18.59 -2.06 3.98
CA ALA A 256 19.12 -1.73 5.31
C ALA A 256 18.13 -0.89 6.12
N VAL A 257 17.43 0.05 5.48
CA VAL A 257 16.31 0.81 6.10
C VAL A 257 15.16 -0.11 6.49
N GLY A 258 14.77 -1.05 5.62
CA GLY A 258 13.74 -2.04 5.94
C GLY A 258 14.11 -2.93 7.14
N LEU A 259 15.36 -3.39 7.20
CA LEU A 259 15.88 -4.14 8.34
C LEU A 259 15.91 -3.31 9.62
N LEU A 260 16.35 -2.05 9.53
CA LEU A 260 16.34 -1.11 10.64
C LEU A 260 14.92 -0.87 11.17
N ASN A 261 13.93 -0.69 10.28
CA ASN A 261 12.53 -0.54 10.68
C ASN A 261 12.03 -1.79 11.44
N ASN A 262 12.36 -2.99 10.95
CA ASN A 262 12.00 -4.23 11.64
C ASN A 262 12.62 -4.33 13.05
N ILE A 263 13.84 -3.86 13.24
CA ILE A 263 14.52 -3.83 14.56
C ILE A 263 13.89 -2.77 15.49
N LEU A 264 13.56 -1.61 14.93
CA LEU A 264 13.14 -0.45 15.70
C LEU A 264 11.72 -0.61 16.25
N GLY A 265 10.73 -0.78 15.38
CA GLY A 265 9.31 -0.78 15.75
C GLY A 265 8.43 -1.59 14.79
N GLY A 266 9.03 -2.49 14.01
CA GLY A 266 8.28 -3.41 13.15
C GLY A 266 7.48 -4.47 13.93
N PRO A 267 6.89 -5.46 13.23
CA PRO A 267 5.87 -6.35 13.78
C PRO A 267 6.36 -7.31 14.88
N GLY A 268 7.68 -7.42 15.08
CA GLY A 268 8.26 -8.22 16.15
C GLY A 268 7.97 -7.62 17.53
N LEU A 269 7.44 -8.42 18.44
CA LEU A 269 7.24 -8.02 19.85
C LEU A 269 8.57 -7.71 20.57
N ASN A 270 9.67 -8.22 20.05
CA ASN A 270 11.03 -7.95 20.52
C ASN A 270 11.67 -6.71 19.86
N SER A 271 10.92 -5.91 19.10
CA SER A 271 11.42 -4.65 18.56
C SER A 271 11.83 -3.71 19.70
N HIS A 272 12.78 -2.83 19.43
CA HIS A 272 13.34 -1.95 20.47
C HIS A 272 12.25 -1.07 21.10
N LEU A 273 11.37 -0.47 20.30
CA LEU A 273 10.30 0.38 20.81
C LEU A 273 9.32 -0.42 21.70
N ASN A 274 8.90 -1.62 21.27
CA ASN A 274 8.02 -2.45 22.09
C ASN A 274 8.70 -2.89 23.40
N LEU A 275 9.95 -3.39 23.35
CA LEU A 275 10.64 -3.81 24.57
C LEU A 275 10.92 -2.66 25.54
N TYR A 276 11.42 -1.53 25.04
CA TYR A 276 11.87 -0.44 25.90
C TYR A 276 10.75 0.44 26.42
N ILE A 277 9.60 0.51 25.73
CA ILE A 277 8.53 1.44 26.10
C ILE A 277 7.29 0.69 26.58
N ARG A 278 6.83 -0.31 25.81
CA ARG A 278 5.64 -1.09 26.15
C ARG A 278 5.92 -2.13 27.24
N GLU A 279 6.86 -3.05 27.02
CA GLU A 279 7.13 -4.14 27.98
C GLU A 279 7.81 -3.65 29.25
N LYS A 280 8.86 -2.82 29.12
CA LYS A 280 9.66 -2.40 30.28
C LYS A 280 8.95 -1.39 31.18
N TYR A 281 8.15 -0.49 30.62
CA TYR A 281 7.54 0.59 31.39
C TYR A 281 6.01 0.63 31.36
N GLY A 282 5.35 -0.13 30.47
CA GLY A 282 3.88 -0.16 30.40
C GLY A 282 3.25 1.16 29.97
N ILE A 283 3.98 2.00 29.23
CA ILE A 283 3.59 3.40 29.00
C ILE A 283 2.75 3.60 27.73
N ALA A 284 2.92 2.75 26.72
CA ALA A 284 2.28 2.90 25.42
C ALA A 284 1.29 1.77 25.16
N TYR A 285 0.08 2.12 24.72
CA TYR A 285 -0.89 1.15 24.20
C TYR A 285 -0.45 0.68 22.81
N ASN A 286 -0.14 1.64 21.94
CA ASN A 286 0.36 1.41 20.59
C ASN A 286 1.70 2.11 20.42
N ILE A 287 2.70 1.35 19.95
CA ILE A 287 3.97 1.91 19.51
C ILE A 287 4.55 1.07 18.38
N GLU A 288 4.79 1.71 17.25
CA GLU A 288 5.23 1.04 16.02
C GLU A 288 5.99 1.99 15.12
N SER A 289 6.73 1.43 14.17
CA SER A 289 7.40 2.20 13.13
C SER A 289 7.10 1.63 11.75
N HIS A 290 6.91 2.53 10.80
CA HIS A 290 6.56 2.22 9.43
C HIS A 290 7.58 2.83 8.48
N TYR A 291 7.86 2.09 7.40
CA TYR A 291 8.68 2.54 6.30
C TYR A 291 7.98 2.18 4.99
N THR A 292 7.62 3.19 4.22
CA THR A 292 6.94 3.06 2.93
C THR A 292 7.83 3.66 1.84
N PRO A 293 8.50 2.84 1.02
CA PRO A 293 9.21 3.33 -0.15
C PRO A 293 8.22 3.60 -1.29
N TYR A 294 8.21 4.84 -1.78
CA TYR A 294 7.54 5.24 -3.02
C TYR A 294 8.55 5.18 -4.19
N ILE A 295 8.09 5.41 -5.43
CA ILE A 295 8.96 5.34 -6.61
C ILE A 295 10.19 6.26 -6.51
N ASP A 296 10.02 7.49 -6.04
CA ASP A 296 11.07 8.52 -6.07
C ASP A 296 11.42 9.11 -4.69
N THR A 297 10.64 8.78 -3.66
CA THR A 297 10.88 9.13 -2.26
C THR A 297 10.43 7.98 -1.36
N GLY A 298 10.37 8.18 -0.05
CA GLY A 298 9.75 7.28 0.90
C GLY A 298 9.26 8.05 2.12
N SER A 299 8.45 7.42 2.96
CA SER A 299 8.11 7.93 4.29
C SER A 299 8.60 6.96 5.35
N PHE A 300 9.12 7.51 6.44
CA PHE A 300 9.43 6.76 7.66
C PHE A 300 8.84 7.51 8.84
N PHE A 301 8.14 6.80 9.72
CA PHE A 301 7.62 7.39 10.95
C PHE A 301 7.50 6.37 12.08
N ILE A 302 7.50 6.88 13.30
CA ILE A 302 7.17 6.18 14.53
C ILE A 302 5.86 6.77 15.03
N TYR A 303 4.88 5.91 15.33
CA TYR A 303 3.63 6.30 15.95
C TYR A 303 3.59 5.82 17.41
N LEU A 304 2.98 6.64 18.26
CA LEU A 304 2.79 6.41 19.68
C LEU A 304 1.39 6.88 20.10
N GLY A 305 0.64 5.99 20.76
CA GLY A 305 -0.56 6.33 21.55
C GLY A 305 -0.30 6.08 23.05
N THR A 306 -0.48 7.11 23.88
CA THR A 306 -0.14 7.07 25.32
C THR A 306 -0.97 8.07 26.12
N ASP A 307 -1.01 7.90 27.44
CA ASP A 307 -1.66 8.87 28.34
C ASP A 307 -0.95 10.23 28.30
N PHE A 308 -1.71 11.31 28.46
CA PHE A 308 -1.20 12.69 28.36
C PHE A 308 -0.03 12.99 29.30
N ASP A 309 -0.07 12.46 30.53
CA ASP A 309 0.96 12.65 31.55
C ASP A 309 2.25 11.88 31.23
N GLN A 310 2.16 10.80 30.45
CA GLN A 310 3.29 9.99 30.04
C GLN A 310 3.97 10.46 28.75
N LEU A 311 3.30 11.24 27.91
CA LEU A 311 3.80 11.68 26.59
C LEU A 311 5.25 12.19 26.63
N LYS A 312 5.57 13.13 27.52
CA LYS A 312 6.93 13.71 27.63
C LYS A 312 7.97 12.65 28.02
N ARG A 313 7.59 11.67 28.84
CA ARG A 313 8.45 10.55 29.21
C ARG A 313 8.66 9.62 28.01
N SER A 314 7.60 9.29 27.28
CA SER A 314 7.66 8.44 26.09
C SER A 314 8.55 9.03 25.00
N ILE A 315 8.40 10.33 24.69
CA ILE A 315 9.24 11.02 23.69
C ILE A 315 10.73 10.95 24.08
N ARG A 316 11.06 11.12 25.37
CA ARG A 316 12.45 10.99 25.83
C ARG A 316 12.98 9.56 25.66
N LEU A 317 12.15 8.55 25.92
CA LEU A 317 12.51 7.15 25.72
C LEU A 317 12.72 6.80 24.25
N ILE A 318 11.82 7.26 23.36
CA ILE A 318 11.95 7.10 21.90
C ILE A 318 13.30 7.68 21.44
N ASN A 319 13.58 8.95 21.77
CA ASN A 319 14.84 9.59 21.42
C ASN A 319 16.07 8.84 21.98
N GLY A 320 15.96 8.28 23.18
CA GLY A 320 17.01 7.42 23.75
C GLY A 320 17.25 6.13 22.96
N VAL A 321 16.19 5.51 22.42
CA VAL A 321 16.29 4.33 21.54
C VAL A 321 16.92 4.72 20.19
N LEU A 322 16.45 5.81 19.58
CA LEU A 322 17.01 6.34 18.33
C LEU A 322 18.51 6.65 18.46
N GLY A 323 18.88 7.35 19.53
CA GLY A 323 20.27 7.68 19.82
C GLY A 323 21.16 6.44 19.98
N LYS A 324 20.65 5.34 20.55
CA LYS A 324 21.40 4.08 20.63
C LYS A 324 21.63 3.47 19.25
N LEU A 325 20.61 3.41 18.41
CA LEU A 325 20.72 2.84 17.06
C LEU A 325 21.65 3.65 16.15
N ARG A 326 21.69 4.97 16.32
CA ARG A 326 22.60 5.86 15.58
C ARG A 326 24.06 5.82 16.00
N ASN A 327 24.33 5.54 17.27
CA ASN A 327 25.68 5.65 17.85
C ASN A 327 26.32 4.29 18.13
N LYS A 328 25.55 3.20 18.14
CA LYS A 328 26.05 1.86 18.46
C LYS A 328 25.73 0.88 17.35
N LYS A 329 26.79 0.44 16.67
CA LYS A 329 26.77 -0.65 15.70
C LYS A 329 26.19 -1.92 16.32
N LEU A 330 25.36 -2.64 15.57
CA LEU A 330 24.81 -3.93 16.00
C LEU A 330 25.91 -4.98 16.13
N GLY A 331 25.85 -5.76 17.20
CA GLY A 331 26.70 -6.96 17.35
C GLY A 331 26.34 -8.03 16.32
N THR A 332 27.28 -8.94 16.03
CA THR A 332 27.12 -10.00 15.04
C THR A 332 25.88 -10.87 15.28
N LEU A 333 25.64 -11.27 16.53
CA LEU A 333 24.48 -12.07 16.91
C LEU A 333 23.16 -11.31 16.70
N GLN A 334 23.12 -10.02 17.08
CA GLN A 334 21.92 -9.19 16.95
C GLN A 334 21.55 -8.99 15.48
N LEU A 335 22.54 -8.68 14.63
CA LEU A 335 22.33 -8.53 13.19
C LEU A 335 21.81 -9.83 12.57
N HIS A 336 22.43 -10.96 12.92
CA HIS A 336 22.01 -12.27 12.40
C HIS A 336 20.57 -12.61 12.79
N GLN A 337 20.19 -12.36 14.04
CA GLN A 337 18.82 -12.55 14.51
C GLN A 337 17.82 -11.65 13.78
N ALA A 338 18.15 -10.36 13.61
CA ALA A 338 17.29 -9.41 12.90
C ALA A 338 17.07 -9.82 11.43
N LYS A 339 18.11 -10.26 10.74
CA LYS A 339 18.01 -10.78 9.35
C LYS A 339 17.11 -12.00 9.27
N LYS A 340 17.31 -12.98 10.16
CA LYS A 340 16.47 -14.18 10.23
C LYS A 340 15.01 -13.84 10.50
N GLN A 341 14.76 -12.90 11.41
CA GLN A 341 13.41 -12.45 11.72
C GLN A 341 12.75 -11.79 10.51
N LEU A 342 13.44 -10.87 9.84
CA LEU A 342 12.90 -10.20 8.64
C LEU A 342 12.56 -11.21 7.54
N ILE A 343 13.46 -12.17 7.27
CA ILE A 343 13.22 -13.24 6.30
C ILE A 343 12.02 -14.09 6.71
N GLY A 344 11.90 -14.43 8.00
CA GLY A 344 10.74 -15.15 8.53
C GLY A 344 9.43 -14.40 8.31
N HIS A 345 9.39 -13.10 8.58
CA HIS A 345 8.20 -12.27 8.33
C HIS A 345 7.86 -12.19 6.84
N ILE A 346 8.85 -12.04 5.96
CA ILE A 346 8.64 -12.06 4.51
C ILE A 346 8.04 -13.40 4.07
N ALA A 347 8.62 -14.52 4.50
CA ALA A 347 8.15 -15.86 4.17
C ALA A 347 6.72 -16.12 4.66
N LEU A 348 6.39 -15.69 5.89
CA LEU A 348 5.03 -15.84 6.45
C LEU A 348 4.01 -15.00 5.67
N ASN A 349 4.36 -13.78 5.26
CA ASN A 349 3.48 -12.95 4.44
C ASN A 349 3.21 -13.55 3.05
N GLN A 350 4.14 -14.36 2.52
CA GLN A 350 3.99 -15.03 1.24
C GLN A 350 3.00 -16.22 1.27
N GLU A 351 2.60 -16.72 2.45
CA GLU A 351 1.56 -17.77 2.56
C GLU A 351 0.18 -17.26 2.11
N SER A 352 -0.05 -15.94 2.18
CA SER A 352 -1.24 -15.33 1.58
C SER A 352 -1.12 -15.30 0.07
N ASN A 353 -1.76 -16.26 -0.61
CA ASN A 353 -1.75 -16.34 -2.07
C ASN A 353 -2.25 -15.04 -2.74
N SER A 354 -3.25 -14.36 -2.15
CA SER A 354 -3.78 -13.09 -2.66
C SER A 354 -2.74 -11.97 -2.53
N SER A 355 -2.16 -11.78 -1.35
CA SER A 355 -1.13 -10.76 -1.10
C SER A 355 0.12 -11.01 -1.93
N ASN A 356 0.56 -12.26 -2.04
CA ASN A 356 1.72 -12.65 -2.83
C ASN A 356 1.52 -12.37 -4.32
N MET A 357 0.38 -12.79 -4.87
CA MET A 357 0.01 -12.51 -6.26
C MET A 357 0.06 -11.01 -6.59
N LEU A 358 -0.50 -10.17 -5.72
CA LEU A 358 -0.49 -8.72 -5.87
C LEU A 358 0.94 -8.15 -5.79
N ASN A 359 1.77 -8.62 -4.87
CA ASN A 359 3.17 -8.17 -4.74
C ASN A 359 4.01 -8.50 -5.99
N LEU A 360 3.79 -9.68 -6.58
CA LEU A 360 4.46 -10.08 -7.81
C LEU A 360 3.99 -9.23 -9.00
N ALA A 361 2.68 -8.91 -9.04
CA ALA A 361 2.11 -8.02 -10.04
C ALA A 361 2.72 -6.62 -9.94
N LYS A 362 2.80 -6.05 -8.73
CA LYS A 362 3.45 -4.76 -8.45
C LYS A 362 4.93 -4.77 -8.85
N SER A 363 5.65 -5.85 -8.54
CA SER A 363 7.06 -5.99 -8.92
C SER A 363 7.24 -5.97 -10.44
N LEU A 364 6.41 -6.73 -11.16
CA LEU A 364 6.43 -6.73 -12.62
C LEU A 364 6.00 -5.38 -13.20
N LEU A 365 5.02 -4.73 -12.59
CA LEU A 365 4.50 -3.43 -13.00
C LEU A 365 5.58 -2.35 -12.92
N ILE A 366 6.27 -2.25 -11.79
CA ILE A 366 7.25 -1.20 -11.49
C ILE A 366 8.63 -1.49 -12.07
N PHE A 367 9.16 -2.70 -11.90
CA PHE A 367 10.54 -3.04 -12.27
C PHE A 367 10.66 -3.74 -13.63
N ASN A 368 9.53 -4.13 -14.23
CA ASN A 368 9.49 -5.02 -15.39
C ASN A 368 10.24 -6.35 -15.17
N LYS A 369 10.42 -6.74 -13.91
CA LYS A 369 11.04 -8.00 -13.47
C LYS A 369 10.49 -8.40 -12.11
N ILE A 370 10.59 -9.69 -11.81
CA ILE A 370 10.27 -10.25 -10.49
C ILE A 370 11.57 -10.88 -9.98
N GLU A 371 12.04 -10.41 -8.82
CA GLU A 371 13.21 -11.00 -8.15
C GLU A 371 12.79 -12.29 -7.44
N SER A 372 13.65 -13.30 -7.44
CA SER A 372 13.35 -14.55 -6.74
C SER A 372 13.49 -14.37 -5.22
N ASP A 373 12.81 -15.22 -4.45
CA ASP A 373 12.96 -15.26 -3.00
C ASP A 373 14.43 -15.41 -2.59
N GLU A 374 15.19 -16.23 -3.32
CA GLU A 374 16.62 -16.43 -3.06
C GLU A 374 17.45 -15.16 -3.24
N GLU A 375 17.14 -14.35 -4.25
CA GLU A 375 17.80 -13.07 -4.49
C GLU A 375 17.48 -12.06 -3.40
N VAL A 376 16.21 -12.00 -2.99
CA VAL A 376 15.76 -11.15 -1.88
C VAL A 376 16.45 -11.55 -0.57
N TYR A 377 16.47 -12.85 -0.26
CA TYR A 377 17.13 -13.37 0.95
C TYR A 377 18.64 -13.15 0.92
N ARG A 378 19.28 -13.35 -0.22
CA ARG A 378 20.72 -13.08 -0.39
C ARG A 378 21.03 -11.61 -0.13
N ARG A 379 20.20 -10.69 -0.64
CA ARG A 379 20.34 -9.26 -0.38
C ARG A 379 20.19 -8.94 1.11
N ILE A 380 19.19 -9.50 1.79
CA ILE A 380 19.02 -9.31 3.24
C ILE A 380 20.21 -9.89 4.03
N TYR A 381 20.69 -11.06 3.65
CA TYR A 381 21.86 -11.66 4.29
C TYR A 381 23.15 -10.89 4.05
N SER A 382 23.27 -10.15 2.95
CA SER A 382 24.44 -9.31 2.66
C SER A 382 24.54 -8.05 3.52
N ILE A 383 23.41 -7.58 4.10
CA ILE A 383 23.38 -6.34 4.89
C ILE A 383 24.39 -6.38 6.04
N THR A 384 25.26 -5.41 6.15
CA THR A 384 26.27 -5.28 7.20
C THR A 384 25.75 -4.45 8.36
N SER A 385 26.39 -4.57 9.52
CA SER A 385 26.05 -3.72 10.67
C SER A 385 26.41 -2.25 10.42
N GLU A 386 27.38 -1.96 9.55
CA GLU A 386 27.72 -0.64 9.04
C GLU A 386 26.57 -0.05 8.24
N GLU A 387 26.03 -0.77 7.25
CA GLU A 387 24.90 -0.29 6.44
C GLU A 387 23.66 -0.02 7.29
N VAL A 388 23.41 -0.81 8.34
CA VAL A 388 22.31 -0.54 9.29
C VAL A 388 22.57 0.73 10.10
N LEU A 389 23.83 0.98 10.50
CA LEU A 389 24.22 2.20 11.22
C LEU A 389 24.12 3.44 10.32
N GLU A 390 24.51 3.31 9.07
CA GLU A 390 24.36 4.36 8.05
C GLU A 390 22.90 4.65 7.77
N ALA A 391 22.07 3.61 7.59
CA ALA A 391 20.62 3.74 7.48
C ALA A 391 20.01 4.45 8.70
N ALA A 392 20.48 4.13 9.92
CA ALA A 392 20.03 4.79 11.14
C ALA A 392 20.41 6.27 11.16
N ASN A 393 21.62 6.61 10.73
CA ASN A 393 22.06 8.00 10.66
C ASN A 393 21.39 8.79 9.53
N LEU A 394 20.92 8.11 8.49
CA LEU A 394 20.16 8.71 7.40
C LEU A 394 18.74 9.10 7.82
N ILE A 395 17.98 8.20 8.47
CA ILE A 395 16.55 8.40 8.69
C ILE A 395 16.16 8.75 10.14
N LEU A 396 17.07 8.60 11.10
CA LEU A 396 16.76 8.81 12.53
C LEU A 396 17.44 10.05 13.12
N ASP A 397 17.97 10.97 12.28
CA ASP A 397 18.59 12.19 12.79
C ASP A 397 17.54 13.15 13.38
N PRO A 398 17.55 13.45 14.70
CA PRO A 398 16.51 14.26 15.32
C PRO A 398 16.36 15.66 14.72
N LYS A 399 17.42 16.21 14.10
CA LYS A 399 17.36 17.50 13.41
C LYS A 399 16.58 17.45 12.09
N GLN A 400 16.43 16.26 11.51
CA GLN A 400 15.69 16.02 10.28
C GLN A 400 14.31 15.39 10.55
N LEU A 401 13.96 15.08 11.79
CA LEU A 401 12.65 14.50 12.10
C LEU A 401 11.61 15.59 12.30
N SER A 402 10.49 15.46 11.61
CA SER A 402 9.26 16.19 11.89
C SER A 402 8.47 15.48 12.98
N SER A 403 7.71 16.24 13.75
CA SER A 403 6.73 15.67 14.69
C SER A 403 5.37 16.32 14.57
N LEU A 404 4.33 15.53 14.83
CA LEU A 404 2.96 15.99 15.02
C LEU A 404 2.40 15.34 16.29
N THR A 405 1.82 16.16 17.15
CA THR A 405 1.18 15.71 18.40
C THR A 405 -0.28 16.12 18.42
N TYR A 406 -1.19 15.19 18.72
CA TYR A 406 -2.55 15.49 19.12
C TYR A 406 -2.68 15.41 20.64
N LEU A 407 -3.17 16.50 21.23
CA LEU A 407 -3.41 16.69 22.66
C LEU A 407 -4.89 16.91 22.96
#